data_AF-A0A1E7G809-F1
#
_entry.id   AF-A0A1E7G809-F1
#
_cell.length_a   1.000
_cell.length_b   1.000
_cell.length_c   1.000
_cell.angle_alpha   90.00
_cell.angle_beta   90.00
_cell.angle_gamma   90.00
#
_symmetry.space_group_name_H-M   'P 1'
#
loop_
_entity.id
_entity.type
_entity.pdbx_description
1 polymer ?
#
loop_
_entity_poly.entity_id
_entity_poly.type
_entity_poly.pdbx_seq_one_letter_code
_entity_poly.pdbx_strand_id
1 'polypeptide(L)'
;MRKIDENKKEAITQAVFQLTKEVGLVGLSIAKVAKIAGVSPATIYVYYKDKADMLSQILIGVKDILDEGQEEIILSVSDPLEQFKKLLRHLIDKWTTYPKHAIFMRAALENPSEIAPHGIAYSNKRAEVIVALYDRLLDSGKIKPLSQHLLISWTAGGIMNNLLYHAQMGTQPDDAEIQQMIELSVDAIKKNL
;
A
#
# COMPACT_ATOMS: atom_id res chain seq x y z
N MET A 1 14.29 -20.49 24.35
CA MET A 1 13.77 -19.37 23.52
C MET A 1 12.28 -19.56 23.37
N ARG A 2 11.44 -18.56 23.71
CA ARG A 2 9.97 -18.70 23.56
C ARG A 2 9.69 -18.77 22.05
N LYS A 3 9.04 -19.84 21.58
CA LYS A 3 8.72 -20.02 20.15
C LYS A 3 7.78 -18.90 19.71
N ILE A 4 8.07 -18.28 18.55
CA ILE A 4 7.17 -17.32 17.90
C ILE A 4 5.87 -18.07 17.60
N ASP A 5 4.76 -17.49 18.06
CA ASP A 5 3.41 -18.01 17.83
C ASP A 5 2.75 -17.14 16.75
N GLU A 6 2.63 -17.70 15.55
CA GLU A 6 2.09 -16.99 14.39
C GLU A 6 0.66 -16.51 14.61
N ASN A 7 -0.15 -17.21 15.43
CA ASN A 7 -1.51 -16.76 15.75
C ASN A 7 -1.48 -15.45 16.55
N LYS A 8 -0.49 -15.29 17.44
CA LYS A 8 -0.33 -14.04 18.20
C LYS A 8 0.22 -12.92 17.32
N LYS A 9 1.13 -13.25 16.40
CA LYS A 9 1.65 -12.28 15.43
C LYS A 9 0.51 -11.74 14.56
N GLU A 10 -0.35 -12.62 14.07
CA GLU A 10 -1.53 -12.24 13.29
C GLU A 10 -2.54 -11.42 14.11
N ALA A 11 -2.82 -11.82 15.36
CA ALA A 11 -3.70 -11.05 16.24
C ALA A 11 -3.18 -9.62 16.47
N ILE A 12 -1.87 -9.46 16.62
CA ILE A 12 -1.23 -8.13 16.73
C ILE A 12 -1.40 -7.34 15.44
N THR A 13 -1.17 -7.93 14.27
CA THR A 13 -1.38 -7.28 12.96
C THR A 13 -2.82 -6.81 12.78
N GLN A 14 -3.81 -7.66 13.09
CA GLN A 14 -5.23 -7.29 13.00
C GLN A 14 -5.59 -6.15 13.97
N ALA A 15 -5.04 -6.17 15.18
CA ALA A 15 -5.22 -5.08 16.15
C ALA A 15 -4.63 -3.76 15.65
N VAL A 16 -3.47 -3.80 15.00
CA VAL A 16 -2.85 -2.61 14.37
C VAL A 16 -3.72 -2.08 13.23
N PHE A 17 -4.26 -2.94 12.37
CA PHE A 17 -5.16 -2.51 11.29
C PHE A 17 -6.43 -1.85 11.84
N GLN A 18 -7.02 -2.44 12.88
CA GLN A 18 -8.19 -1.87 13.54
C GLN A 18 -7.88 -0.48 14.12
N LEU A 19 -6.80 -0.36 14.91
CA LEU A 19 -6.42 0.91 15.52
C LEU A 19 -6.03 1.97 14.50
N THR A 20 -5.44 1.58 13.37
CA THR A 20 -5.12 2.50 12.29
C THR A 20 -6.38 3.18 11.76
N LYS A 21 -7.49 2.44 11.63
CA LYS A 21 -8.79 2.98 11.22
C LYS A 21 -9.43 3.84 12.32
N GLU A 22 -9.33 3.43 13.58
CA GLU A 22 -10.05 4.07 14.69
C GLU A 22 -9.37 5.35 15.21
N VAL A 23 -8.04 5.34 15.34
CA VAL A 23 -7.27 6.40 16.01
C VAL A 23 -6.04 6.89 15.23
N GLY A 24 -5.81 6.34 14.03
CA GLY A 24 -4.61 6.61 13.23
C GLY A 24 -3.34 6.02 13.84
N LEU A 25 -2.22 6.09 13.10
CA LEU A 25 -0.94 5.55 13.55
C LEU A 25 -0.35 6.32 14.74
N VAL A 26 -0.47 7.65 14.76
CA VAL A 26 0.03 8.48 15.86
C VAL A 26 -0.68 8.13 17.17
N GLY A 27 -2.01 7.91 17.13
CA GLY A 27 -2.82 7.54 18.30
C GLY A 27 -2.66 6.10 18.80
N LEU A 28 -1.93 5.25 18.06
CA LEU A 28 -1.66 3.85 18.39
C LEU A 28 -0.60 3.72 19.50
N SER A 29 -0.81 2.79 20.43
CA SER A 29 0.19 2.44 21.45
C SER A 29 0.27 0.93 21.65
N ILE A 30 1.41 0.44 22.14
CA ILE A 30 1.61 -1.00 22.45
C ILE A 30 0.53 -1.51 23.41
N ALA A 31 0.12 -0.71 24.39
CA ALA A 31 -0.93 -1.08 25.35
C ALA A 31 -2.29 -1.26 24.67
N LYS A 32 -2.67 -0.35 23.74
CA LYS A 32 -3.93 -0.47 22.97
C LYS A 32 -3.90 -1.70 22.05
N VAL A 33 -2.79 -1.93 21.37
CA VAL A 33 -2.61 -3.11 20.49
C VAL A 33 -2.71 -4.39 21.30
N ALA A 34 -2.02 -4.48 22.44
CA ALA A 34 -2.05 -5.66 23.30
C ALA A 34 -3.47 -5.98 23.78
N LYS A 35 -4.21 -4.94 24.19
CA LYS A 35 -5.61 -5.07 24.63
C LYS A 35 -6.51 -5.64 23.52
N ILE A 36 -6.43 -5.12 22.29
CA ILE A 36 -7.27 -5.58 21.17
C ILE A 36 -6.84 -6.97 20.69
N ALA A 37 -5.53 -7.25 20.65
CA ALA A 37 -4.99 -8.54 20.25
C ALA A 37 -5.19 -9.65 21.30
N GLY A 38 -5.70 -9.33 22.49
CA GLY A 38 -5.90 -10.30 23.57
C GLY A 38 -4.60 -10.87 24.15
N VAL A 39 -3.50 -10.10 24.10
CA VAL A 39 -2.18 -10.48 24.61
C VAL A 39 -1.67 -9.50 25.66
N SER A 40 -0.65 -9.87 26.43
CA SER A 40 0.02 -8.92 27.32
C SER A 40 0.97 -7.99 26.55
N PRO A 41 1.23 -6.75 27.00
CA PRO A 41 2.25 -5.88 26.39
C PRO A 41 3.63 -6.57 26.32
N ALA A 42 4.00 -7.33 27.36
CA ALA A 42 5.23 -8.12 27.37
C ALA A 42 5.27 -9.15 26.23
N THR A 43 4.13 -9.68 25.80
CA THR A 43 4.05 -10.58 24.65
C THR A 43 4.43 -9.87 23.37
N ILE A 44 3.98 -8.63 23.14
CA ILE A 44 4.35 -7.85 21.94
C ILE A 44 5.87 -7.62 21.89
N TYR A 45 6.48 -7.31 23.03
CA TYR A 45 7.93 -7.13 23.12
C TYR A 45 8.76 -8.40 22.89
N VAL A 46 8.14 -9.58 22.82
CA VAL A 46 8.81 -10.82 22.36
C VAL A 46 9.01 -10.81 20.84
N TYR A 47 8.13 -10.15 20.08
CA TYR A 47 8.16 -10.11 18.61
C TYR A 47 8.82 -8.84 18.08
N TYR A 48 8.66 -7.73 18.79
CA TYR A 48 9.04 -6.40 18.30
C TYR A 48 9.78 -5.61 19.36
N LYS A 49 10.80 -4.86 18.95
CA LYS A 49 11.62 -4.06 19.87
C LYS A 49 10.81 -2.93 20.52
N ASP A 50 10.01 -2.24 19.71
CA ASP A 50 9.20 -1.09 20.09
C ASP A 50 8.03 -0.88 19.09
N LYS A 51 7.28 0.21 19.25
CA LYS A 51 6.16 0.55 18.35
C LYS A 51 6.63 0.71 16.90
N ALA A 52 7.72 1.44 16.67
CA ALA A 52 8.19 1.75 15.33
C ALA A 52 8.67 0.49 14.60
N ASP A 53 9.35 -0.39 15.32
CA ASP A 53 9.76 -1.71 14.83
C ASP A 53 8.55 -2.59 14.48
N MET A 54 7.56 -2.67 15.36
CA MET A 54 6.31 -3.41 15.07
C MET A 54 5.62 -2.90 13.80
N LEU A 55 5.43 -1.59 13.68
CA LEU A 55 4.78 -1.00 12.50
C LEU A 55 5.59 -1.23 11.22
N SER A 56 6.92 -1.16 11.30
CA SER A 56 7.79 -1.43 10.14
C SER A 56 7.76 -2.88 9.68
N GLN A 57 7.76 -3.86 10.59
CA GLN A 57 7.65 -5.27 10.22
C GLN A 57 6.27 -5.60 9.61
N ILE A 58 5.21 -4.98 10.13
CA ILE A 58 3.87 -5.10 9.53
C ILE A 58 3.84 -4.44 8.14
N LEU A 59 4.48 -3.27 7.96
CA LEU A 59 4.58 -2.60 6.65
C LEU A 59 5.30 -3.47 5.62
N ILE A 60 6.38 -4.16 6.02
CA ILE A 60 7.11 -5.09 5.15
C ILE A 60 6.17 -6.21 4.67
N GLY A 61 5.47 -6.89 5.59
CA GLY A 61 4.54 -7.95 5.22
C GLY A 61 3.36 -7.45 4.37
N VAL A 62 2.85 -6.26 4.67
CA VAL A 62 1.82 -5.59 3.86
C VAL A 62 2.34 -5.33 2.44
N LYS A 63 3.57 -4.81 2.30
CA LYS A 63 4.20 -4.59 1.00
C LYS A 63 4.39 -5.88 0.23
N ASP A 64 4.80 -6.97 0.89
CA ASP A 64 4.93 -8.27 0.24
C ASP A 64 3.62 -8.75 -0.36
N ILE A 65 2.51 -8.60 0.36
CA ILE A 65 1.18 -9.01 -0.11
C ILE A 65 0.68 -8.12 -1.25
N LEU A 66 0.79 -6.79 -1.09
CA LEU A 66 0.22 -5.83 -2.03
C LEU A 66 1.02 -5.72 -3.34
N ASP A 67 2.34 -5.89 -3.27
CA ASP A 67 3.24 -5.77 -4.42
C ASP A 67 3.57 -7.15 -5.05
N GLU A 68 2.94 -8.23 -4.58
CA GLU A 68 3.14 -9.59 -5.13
C GLU A 68 2.65 -9.71 -6.57
N GLY A 69 3.53 -10.16 -7.46
CA GLY A 69 3.22 -10.36 -8.88
C GLY A 69 3.24 -9.07 -9.72
N GLN A 70 3.49 -7.90 -9.11
CA GLN A 70 3.45 -6.62 -9.82
C GLN A 70 4.44 -6.56 -10.99
N GLU A 71 5.65 -7.08 -10.82
CA GLU A 71 6.71 -7.00 -11.82
C GLU A 71 6.40 -7.89 -13.03
N GLU A 72 5.94 -9.12 -12.78
CA GLU A 72 5.51 -10.05 -13.83
C GLU A 72 4.35 -9.45 -14.65
N ILE A 73 3.37 -8.84 -13.97
CA ILE A 73 2.23 -8.18 -14.62
C ILE A 73 2.69 -6.99 -15.48
N ILE A 74 3.58 -6.15 -14.95
CA ILE A 74 4.17 -5.02 -15.69
C ILE A 74 4.92 -5.54 -16.92
N LEU A 75 5.74 -6.57 -16.78
CA LEU A 75 6.59 -7.07 -17.87
C LEU A 75 5.85 -8.00 -18.86
N SER A 76 4.59 -8.34 -18.58
CA SER A 76 3.76 -9.17 -19.49
C SER A 76 3.43 -8.49 -20.82
N VAL A 77 3.68 -7.19 -20.95
CA VAL A 77 3.49 -6.40 -22.19
C VAL A 77 4.68 -5.46 -22.40
N SER A 78 4.97 -5.10 -23.65
CA SER A 78 6.14 -4.26 -23.97
C SER A 78 5.85 -2.75 -23.96
N ASP A 79 4.61 -2.34 -24.27
CA ASP A 79 4.25 -0.93 -24.37
C ASP A 79 4.12 -0.27 -22.98
N PRO A 80 4.89 0.78 -22.64
CA PRO A 80 4.86 1.37 -21.29
C PRO A 80 3.49 1.87 -20.83
N LEU A 81 2.64 2.33 -21.75
CA LEU A 81 1.28 2.78 -21.39
C LEU A 81 0.38 1.59 -21.04
N GLU A 82 0.51 0.48 -21.77
CA GLU A 82 -0.18 -0.77 -21.44
C GLU A 82 0.36 -1.40 -20.15
N GLN A 83 1.69 -1.35 -19.92
CA GLN A 83 2.29 -1.76 -18.63
C GLN A 83 1.67 -0.99 -17.46
N PHE A 84 1.48 0.31 -17.66
CA PHE A 84 0.89 1.19 -16.66
C PHE A 84 -0.57 0.89 -16.36
N LYS A 85 -1.40 0.67 -17.39
CA LYS A 85 -2.79 0.23 -17.20
C LYS A 85 -2.87 -1.09 -16.44
N LYS A 86 -1.99 -2.05 -16.76
CA LYS A 86 -1.89 -3.32 -16.03
C LYS A 86 -1.48 -3.14 -14.57
N LEU A 87 -0.53 -2.25 -14.29
CA LEU A 87 -0.17 -1.89 -12.92
C LEU A 87 -1.39 -1.30 -12.17
N LEU A 88 -2.09 -0.33 -12.76
CA LEU A 88 -3.26 0.28 -12.11
C LEU A 88 -4.35 -0.76 -11.80
N ARG A 89 -4.66 -1.66 -12.75
CA ARG A 89 -5.60 -2.77 -12.53
C ARG A 89 -5.14 -3.65 -11.36
N HIS A 90 -3.87 -4.06 -11.36
CA HIS A 90 -3.31 -4.88 -10.29
C HIS A 90 -3.39 -4.21 -8.91
N LEU A 91 -3.06 -2.91 -8.83
CA LEU A 91 -3.19 -2.13 -7.61
C LEU A 91 -4.63 -2.08 -7.12
N ILE A 92 -5.59 -1.85 -8.01
CA ILE A 92 -7.02 -1.85 -7.69
C ILE A 92 -7.45 -3.22 -7.15
N ASP A 93 -7.07 -4.30 -7.81
CA ASP A 93 -7.44 -5.67 -7.40
C ASP A 93 -6.85 -5.99 -6.01
N LYS A 94 -5.56 -5.68 -5.78
CA LYS A 94 -4.88 -5.90 -4.50
C LYS A 94 -5.48 -5.04 -3.39
N TRP A 95 -5.74 -3.76 -3.63
CA TRP A 95 -6.30 -2.85 -2.61
C TRP A 95 -7.76 -3.18 -2.29
N THR A 96 -8.54 -3.65 -3.27
CA THR A 96 -9.92 -4.12 -3.06
C THR A 96 -9.97 -5.45 -2.31
N THR A 97 -9.03 -6.36 -2.58
CA THR A 97 -8.92 -7.65 -1.89
C THR A 97 -8.40 -7.48 -0.46
N TYR A 98 -7.47 -6.55 -0.24
CA TYR A 98 -6.80 -6.33 1.04
C TYR A 98 -6.96 -4.88 1.55
N PRO A 99 -8.19 -4.39 1.79
CA PRO A 99 -8.44 -2.98 2.07
C PRO A 99 -7.79 -2.52 3.39
N LYS A 100 -7.76 -3.38 4.42
CA LYS A 100 -7.08 -3.09 5.69
C LYS A 100 -5.57 -2.89 5.50
N HIS A 101 -4.95 -3.67 4.62
CA HIS A 101 -3.53 -3.57 4.30
C HIS A 101 -3.24 -2.28 3.55
N ALA A 102 -4.07 -1.94 2.55
CA ALA A 102 -3.95 -0.70 1.79
C ALA A 102 -4.12 0.55 2.68
N ILE A 103 -5.11 0.55 3.58
CA ILE A 103 -5.34 1.63 4.56
C ILE A 103 -4.11 1.78 5.47
N PHE A 104 -3.60 0.67 6.00
CA PHE A 104 -2.42 0.68 6.85
C PHE A 104 -1.18 1.20 6.12
N MET A 105 -0.90 0.69 4.91
CA MET A 105 0.21 1.12 4.08
C MET A 105 0.15 2.63 3.83
N ARG A 106 -1.03 3.15 3.44
CA ARG A 106 -1.22 4.58 3.23
C ARG A 106 -0.88 5.37 4.49
N ALA A 107 -1.45 5.00 5.63
CA ALA A 107 -1.19 5.69 6.90
C ALA A 107 0.30 5.65 7.27
N ALA A 108 0.98 4.52 7.05
CA ALA A 108 2.41 4.36 7.34
C ALA A 108 3.29 5.25 6.47
N LEU A 109 2.97 5.36 5.17
CA LEU A 109 3.71 6.20 4.23
C LEU A 109 3.44 7.69 4.43
N GLU A 110 2.25 8.07 4.90
CA GLU A 110 1.91 9.45 5.28
C GLU A 110 2.53 9.87 6.63
N ASN A 111 2.90 8.90 7.49
CA ASN A 111 3.47 9.14 8.82
C ASN A 111 4.82 8.41 8.98
N PRO A 112 5.84 8.70 8.15
CA PRO A 112 7.08 7.95 8.13
C PRO A 112 7.86 8.02 9.45
N SER A 113 7.64 9.04 10.29
CA SER A 113 8.22 9.16 11.62
C SER A 113 7.75 8.08 12.61
N GLU A 114 6.60 7.45 12.35
CA GLU A 114 6.07 6.35 13.16
C GLU A 114 6.69 4.99 12.77
N ILE A 115 7.44 4.92 11.66
CA ILE A 115 7.96 3.69 11.09
C ILE A 115 9.47 3.64 11.28
N ALA A 116 10.00 2.50 11.75
CA ALA A 116 11.44 2.34 11.84
C ALA A 116 12.11 2.43 10.45
N PRO A 117 13.34 2.96 10.33
CA PRO A 117 14.00 3.20 9.05
C PRO A 117 14.06 2.00 8.10
N HIS A 118 14.15 0.77 8.65
CA HIS A 118 14.24 -0.45 7.86
C HIS A 118 12.95 -0.73 7.05
N GLY A 119 11.78 -0.42 7.61
CA GLY A 119 10.50 -0.56 6.89
C GLY A 119 10.36 0.44 5.75
N ILE A 120 10.81 1.69 5.97
CA ILE A 120 10.82 2.72 4.92
C ILE A 120 11.79 2.35 3.80
N ALA A 121 13.01 1.90 4.16
CA ALA A 121 13.99 1.45 3.17
C ALA A 121 13.46 0.29 2.33
N TYR A 122 12.79 -0.69 2.95
CA TYR A 122 12.16 -1.79 2.24
C TYR A 122 11.05 -1.32 1.29
N SER A 123 10.15 -0.45 1.77
CA SER A 123 9.08 0.12 0.93
C SER A 123 9.64 0.88 -0.27
N ASN A 124 10.69 1.68 -0.08
CA ASN A 124 11.36 2.41 -1.17
C ASN A 124 11.99 1.44 -2.17
N LYS A 125 12.64 0.37 -1.69
CA LYS A 125 13.23 -0.66 -2.55
C LYS A 125 12.17 -1.34 -3.43
N ARG A 126 11.01 -1.67 -2.86
CA ARG A 126 9.89 -2.25 -3.62
C ARG A 126 9.29 -1.28 -4.63
N ALA A 127 9.29 0.01 -4.33
CA ALA A 127 8.80 1.05 -5.23
C ALA A 127 9.68 1.28 -6.47
N GLU A 128 10.95 0.81 -6.49
CA GLU A 128 11.85 0.96 -7.64
C GLU A 128 11.28 0.37 -8.94
N VAL A 129 10.49 -0.71 -8.85
CA VAL A 129 9.81 -1.32 -10.03
C VAL A 129 8.84 -0.34 -10.68
N ILE A 130 8.07 0.38 -9.84
CA ILE A 130 7.09 1.37 -10.30
C ILE A 130 7.82 2.62 -10.82
N VAL A 131 8.88 3.06 -10.14
CA VAL A 131 9.74 4.17 -10.56
C VAL A 131 10.30 3.90 -11.96
N ALA A 132 10.85 2.70 -12.20
CA ALA A 132 11.39 2.32 -13.50
C ALA A 132 10.30 2.30 -14.61
N LEU A 133 9.05 1.96 -14.27
CA LEU A 133 7.94 2.07 -15.21
C LEU A 133 7.61 3.54 -15.53
N TYR A 134 7.61 4.43 -14.54
CA TYR A 134 7.41 5.86 -14.79
C TYR A 134 8.50 6.45 -15.67
N ASP A 135 9.76 6.04 -15.50
CA ASP A 135 10.85 6.48 -16.37
C ASP A 135 10.61 6.01 -17.82
N ARG A 136 10.25 4.73 -18.04
CA ARG A 136 9.89 4.23 -19.38
C ARG A 136 8.69 4.96 -19.99
N LEU A 137 7.69 5.33 -19.18
CA LEU A 137 6.54 6.11 -19.64
C LEU A 137 6.97 7.51 -20.10
N LEU A 138 7.81 8.19 -19.32
CA LEU A 138 8.33 9.51 -19.67
C LEU A 138 9.16 9.45 -20.97
N ASP A 139 10.05 8.46 -21.07
CA ASP A 139 10.91 8.24 -22.24
C ASP A 139 10.13 7.89 -23.51
N SER A 140 8.94 7.29 -23.37
CA SER A 140 8.08 6.97 -24.52
C SER A 140 7.56 8.20 -25.28
N GLY A 141 7.60 9.38 -24.66
CA GLY A 141 7.05 10.62 -25.22
C GLY A 141 5.52 10.68 -25.31
N LYS A 142 4.81 9.66 -24.81
CA LYS A 142 3.33 9.54 -24.87
C LYS A 142 2.61 10.30 -23.76
N ILE A 143 3.34 10.67 -22.70
CA ILE A 143 2.79 11.39 -21.55
C ILE A 143 3.43 12.77 -21.38
N LYS A 144 2.81 13.61 -20.56
CA LYS A 144 3.34 14.91 -20.15
C LYS A 144 4.65 14.72 -19.37
N PRO A 145 5.65 15.63 -19.54
CA PRO A 145 6.89 15.58 -18.77
C PRO A 145 6.64 16.05 -17.33
N LEU A 146 6.16 15.13 -16.49
CA LEU A 146 5.78 15.39 -15.10
C LEU A 146 6.83 14.83 -14.15
N SER A 147 6.93 15.40 -12.95
CA SER A 147 7.72 14.79 -11.88
C SER A 147 7.08 13.47 -11.44
N GLN A 148 7.88 12.52 -10.95
CA GLN A 148 7.38 11.25 -10.44
C GLN A 148 6.35 11.44 -9.31
N HIS A 149 6.52 12.46 -8.45
CA HIS A 149 5.54 12.79 -7.42
C HIS A 149 4.18 13.17 -8.00
N LEU A 150 4.15 13.95 -9.10
CA LEU A 150 2.91 14.29 -9.79
C LEU A 150 2.29 13.08 -10.47
N LEU A 151 3.10 12.22 -11.12
CA LEU A 151 2.61 10.97 -11.70
C LEU A 151 1.91 10.12 -10.64
N ILE A 152 2.59 9.81 -9.53
CA ILE A 152 2.02 8.99 -8.44
C ILE A 152 0.73 9.60 -7.90
N SER A 153 0.76 10.89 -7.56
CA SER A 153 -0.36 11.56 -6.89
C SER A 153 -1.61 11.61 -7.79
N TRP A 154 -1.44 11.94 -9.06
CA TRP A 154 -2.55 12.10 -10.00
C TRP A 154 -3.05 10.81 -10.63
N THR A 155 -2.24 9.74 -10.63
CA THR A 155 -2.67 8.48 -11.23
C THR A 155 -3.09 7.40 -10.23
N ALA A 156 -2.68 7.49 -8.98
CA ALA A 156 -3.04 6.50 -7.95
C ALA A 156 -3.86 7.11 -6.81
N GLY A 157 -3.75 8.43 -6.56
CA GLY A 157 -4.44 9.09 -5.45
C GLY A 157 -5.98 9.04 -5.58
N GLY A 158 -6.51 9.30 -6.78
CA GLY A 158 -7.95 9.22 -7.04
C GLY A 158 -8.51 7.81 -6.85
N ILE A 159 -7.80 6.81 -7.38
CA ILE A 159 -8.11 5.38 -7.20
C ILE A 159 -8.17 5.04 -5.71
N MET A 160 -7.12 5.36 -4.96
CA MET A 160 -7.06 5.06 -3.52
C MET A 160 -8.25 5.68 -2.78
N ASN A 161 -8.60 6.94 -3.07
CA ASN A 161 -9.74 7.59 -2.41
C ASN A 161 -11.08 6.94 -2.76
N ASN A 162 -11.30 6.51 -4.02
CA ASN A 162 -12.51 5.78 -4.42
C ASN A 162 -12.58 4.40 -3.71
N LEU A 163 -11.47 3.65 -3.66
CA LEU A 163 -11.46 2.36 -2.96
C LEU A 163 -11.67 2.50 -1.44
N LEU A 164 -11.20 3.60 -0.84
CA LEU A 164 -11.52 3.92 0.56
C LEU A 164 -13.02 4.18 0.76
N TYR A 165 -13.68 4.86 -0.18
CA TYR A 165 -15.12 5.04 -0.15
C TYR A 165 -15.85 3.69 -0.17
N HIS A 166 -15.47 2.78 -1.08
CA HIS A 166 -16.01 1.42 -1.11
C HIS A 166 -15.79 0.65 0.20
N ALA A 167 -14.57 0.71 0.75
CA ALA A 167 -14.24 0.05 2.02
C ALA A 167 -15.04 0.61 3.21
N GLN A 168 -15.41 1.90 3.19
CA GLN A 168 -16.27 2.52 4.20
C GLN A 168 -17.73 2.10 4.05
N MET A 169 -18.22 2.03 2.80
CA MET A 169 -19.59 1.68 2.48
C MET A 169 -19.87 0.17 2.52
N GLY A 170 -18.82 -0.66 2.63
CA GLY A 170 -18.95 -2.12 2.55
C GLY A 170 -19.31 -2.60 1.14
N THR A 171 -18.92 -1.84 0.11
CA THR A 171 -19.14 -2.15 -1.31
C THR A 171 -17.81 -2.43 -2.00
N GLN A 172 -17.86 -2.79 -3.29
CA GLN A 172 -16.70 -2.94 -4.16
C GLN A 172 -17.00 -2.29 -5.52
N PRO A 173 -15.99 -1.74 -6.20
CA PRO A 173 -16.17 -1.27 -7.57
C PRO A 173 -16.43 -2.46 -8.50
N ASP A 174 -17.30 -2.28 -9.48
CA ASP A 174 -17.47 -3.25 -10.57
C ASP A 174 -16.40 -3.05 -11.66
N ASP A 175 -16.33 -3.99 -12.61
CA ASP A 175 -15.33 -3.91 -13.69
C ASP A 175 -15.45 -2.63 -14.55
N ALA A 176 -16.66 -2.06 -14.68
CA ALA A 176 -16.87 -0.84 -15.44
C ALA A 176 -16.28 0.38 -14.70
N GLU A 177 -16.52 0.48 -13.40
CA GLU A 177 -15.92 1.51 -12.54
C GLU A 177 -14.39 1.38 -12.49
N ILE A 178 -13.87 0.15 -12.37
CA ILE A 178 -12.42 -0.11 -12.43
C ILE A 178 -11.82 0.39 -13.75
N GLN A 179 -12.47 0.10 -14.88
CA GLN A 179 -12.01 0.56 -16.19
C GLN A 179 -12.02 2.09 -16.28
N GLN A 180 -13.08 2.75 -15.79
CA GLN A 180 -13.17 4.22 -15.75
C GLN A 180 -12.08 4.84 -14.88
N MET A 181 -11.77 4.26 -13.71
CA MET A 181 -10.68 4.71 -12.85
C MET A 181 -9.32 4.68 -13.56
N ILE A 182 -9.06 3.62 -14.33
CA ILE A 182 -7.82 3.47 -15.11
C ILE A 182 -7.76 4.51 -16.23
N GLU A 183 -8.87 4.70 -16.96
CA GLU A 183 -8.96 5.68 -18.06
C GLU A 183 -8.73 7.10 -17.55
N LEU A 184 -9.39 7.51 -16.47
CA LEU A 184 -9.19 8.82 -15.84
C LEU A 184 -7.74 9.05 -15.43
N SER A 185 -7.08 8.02 -14.90
CA SER A 185 -5.68 8.08 -14.49
C SER A 185 -4.73 8.22 -15.69
N VAL A 186 -5.02 7.54 -16.80
CA VAL A 186 -4.27 7.66 -18.05
C VAL A 186 -4.46 9.04 -18.67
N ASP A 187 -5.69 9.52 -18.76
CA ASP A 187 -6.03 10.81 -19.36
C ASP A 187 -5.40 12.00 -18.60
N ALA A 188 -5.26 11.87 -17.27
CA ALA A 188 -4.58 12.87 -16.45
C ALA A 188 -3.14 13.14 -16.91
N ILE A 189 -2.43 12.12 -17.39
CA ILE A 189 -1.01 12.21 -17.76
C ILE A 189 -0.76 12.21 -19.26
N LYS A 190 -1.72 11.75 -20.08
CA LYS A 190 -1.56 11.63 -21.53
C LYS A 190 -1.27 12.99 -22.17
N LYS A 191 -0.37 13.00 -23.14
CA LYS A 191 -0.11 14.19 -23.96
C LYS A 191 -1.21 14.30 -25.02
N ASN A 192 -1.95 15.41 -25.04
CA ASN A 192 -2.84 15.72 -26.16
C ASN A 192 -1.96 16.02 -27.36
N LEU A 193 -2.09 15.21 -28.41
CA LEU A 193 -1.52 15.47 -29.73
C LEU A 193 -2.46 16.37 -30.51
#